data_AF-A0A292Z5J8-F1
#
_entry.id   AF-A0A292Z5J8-F1
#
_cell.length_a   1.000
_cell.length_b   1.000
_cell.length_c   1.000
_cell.angle_alpha   90.00
_cell.angle_beta   90.00
_cell.angle_gamma   90.00
#
_symmetry.space_group_name_H-M   'P 1'
#
loop_
_entity.id
_entity.type
_entity.pdbx_description
1 polymer ?
#
loop_
_entity_poly.entity_id
_entity_poly.type
_entity_poly.pdbx_seq_one_letter_code
_entity_poly.pdbx_strand_id
1 'polypeptide(L)'
;MGRAGRAQGADPVVGMTVDDPSPVVTVAVTCRLDDRSHAVPDTELTRSTAADTGRYQAICGHVVSPASLVAPDGKPCDACTVVAGSARGRTRRRRRSA
;
A
#
# COMPACT_ATOMS: atom_id res chain seq x y z
N MET A 1 -36.87 44.39 18.81
CA MET A 1 -36.61 43.11 19.50
C MET A 1 -37.03 41.99 18.55
N GLY A 2 -36.30 40.96 18.14
CA GLY A 2 -34.93 40.47 18.31
C GLY A 2 -34.77 39.36 17.24
N ARG A 3 -33.64 39.34 16.53
CA ARG A 3 -33.38 38.40 15.42
C ARG A 3 -33.22 36.98 15.97
N ALA A 4 -34.05 36.03 15.51
CA ALA A 4 -33.85 34.61 15.81
C ALA A 4 -32.63 34.09 15.04
N GLY A 5 -31.56 33.83 15.80
CA GLY A 5 -30.29 33.29 15.34
C GLY A 5 -30.32 31.79 15.10
N ARG A 6 -29.42 31.36 14.23
CA ARG A 6 -29.14 29.99 13.76
C ARG A 6 -28.86 28.97 14.88
N ALA A 7 -29.29 27.73 14.66
CA ALA A 7 -28.62 26.50 15.08
C ALA A 7 -28.63 25.57 13.83
N GLN A 8 -27.54 25.15 13.19
CA GLN A 8 -26.32 24.44 13.62
C GLN A 8 -26.65 23.13 14.35
N GLY A 9 -27.07 22.13 13.58
CA GLY A 9 -27.00 20.72 13.96
C GLY A 9 -26.00 20.04 13.01
N ALA A 10 -24.89 19.59 13.59
CA ALA A 10 -23.78 18.96 12.90
C ALA A 10 -24.22 17.67 12.18
N ASP A 11 -23.77 17.51 10.93
CA ASP A 11 -23.76 16.22 10.24
C ASP A 11 -22.92 15.22 11.06
N PRO A 12 -23.44 14.03 11.40
CA PRO A 12 -22.59 12.97 11.90
C PRO A 12 -21.71 12.50 10.73
N VAL A 13 -20.43 12.85 10.75
CA VAL A 13 -19.42 12.15 9.95
C VAL A 13 -19.42 10.71 10.42
N VAL A 14 -20.16 9.87 9.68
CA VAL A 14 -20.21 8.43 9.84
C VAL A 14 -18.77 7.95 9.88
N GLY A 15 -18.35 7.44 11.05
CA GLY A 15 -17.04 6.85 11.22
C GLY A 15 -16.87 5.76 10.17
N MET A 16 -15.93 5.97 9.26
CA MET A 16 -15.42 4.92 8.38
C MET A 16 -14.76 3.90 9.30
N THR A 17 -15.50 2.86 9.65
CA THR A 17 -14.95 1.64 10.21
C THR A 17 -14.01 1.05 9.14
N VAL A 18 -12.74 1.45 9.21
CA VAL A 18 -11.64 0.86 8.46
C VAL A 18 -11.31 -0.51 9.05
N ASP A 19 -12.28 -1.42 9.04
CA ASP A 19 -12.08 -2.83 9.40
C ASP A 19 -12.64 -3.74 8.30
N ASP A 20 -12.24 -3.45 7.07
CA ASP A 20 -12.04 -4.48 6.06
C ASP A 20 -10.58 -4.31 5.61
N PRO A 21 -9.71 -5.33 5.75
CA PRO A 21 -8.37 -5.25 5.20
C PRO A 21 -8.50 -5.34 3.68
N SER A 22 -8.79 -4.20 3.06
CA SER A 22 -8.71 -4.01 1.62
C SER A 22 -7.38 -4.60 1.15
N PRO A 23 -7.37 -5.40 0.07
CA PRO A 23 -6.16 -6.11 -0.33
C PRO A 23 -5.06 -5.09 -0.58
N VAL A 24 -3.99 -5.15 0.22
CA VAL A 24 -2.79 -4.32 0.05
C VAL A 24 -2.31 -4.49 -1.38
N VAL A 25 -2.43 -3.44 -2.18
CA VAL A 25 -1.98 -3.43 -3.58
C VAL A 25 -0.48 -3.20 -3.55
N THR A 26 0.28 -4.04 -4.22
CA THR A 26 1.74 -3.94 -4.26
C THR A 26 2.22 -3.70 -5.67
N VAL A 27 3.20 -2.82 -5.81
CA VAL A 27 3.93 -2.53 -7.05
C VAL A 27 5.30 -3.19 -6.97
N ALA A 28 5.73 -3.81 -8.06
CA ALA A 28 7.06 -4.39 -8.16
C ALA A 28 8.09 -3.28 -8.40
N VAL A 29 9.10 -3.19 -7.54
CA VAL A 29 10.17 -2.20 -7.63
C VAL A 29 11.52 -2.91 -7.54
N THR A 30 12.33 -2.76 -8.59
CA THR A 30 13.70 -3.30 -8.62
C THR A 30 14.61 -2.46 -7.73
N CYS A 31 15.30 -3.11 -6.81
CA CYS A 31 16.25 -2.45 -5.93
C CYS A 31 17.65 -2.49 -6.56
N ARG A 32 18.32 -1.33 -6.62
CA ARG A 32 19.67 -1.20 -7.21
C ARG A 32 20.81 -1.77 -6.35
N LEU A 33 20.52 -2.16 -5.11
CA LEU A 33 21.53 -2.65 -4.17
C LEU A 33 21.64 -4.17 -4.17
N ASP A 34 20.55 -4.89 -4.47
CA ASP A 34 20.49 -6.35 -4.48
C ASP A 34 19.95 -6.93 -5.80
N ASP A 35 19.67 -6.09 -6.80
CA ASP A 35 19.21 -6.45 -8.16
C ASP A 35 17.95 -7.34 -8.18
N ARG A 36 17.16 -7.27 -7.10
CA ARG A 36 15.90 -8.00 -6.96
C ARG A 36 14.71 -7.07 -7.02
N SER A 37 13.61 -7.59 -7.57
CA SER A 37 12.32 -6.94 -7.61
C SER A 37 11.53 -7.25 -6.34
N HIS A 38 11.22 -6.22 -5.58
CA HIS A 38 10.49 -6.31 -4.31
C HIS A 38 9.09 -5.74 -4.47
N ALA A 39 8.14 -6.33 -3.75
CA ALA A 39 6.76 -5.86 -3.71
C ALA A 39 6.64 -4.73 -2.67
N VAL A 40 6.47 -3.50 -3.14
CA VAL A 40 6.25 -2.31 -2.31
C VAL A 40 4.75 -2.01 -2.29
N PRO A 41 4.12 -1.84 -1.12
CA PRO A 41 2.72 -1.47 -1.05
C PRO A 41 2.51 -0.05 -1.61
N ASP A 42 1.39 0.17 -2.32
CA ASP A 42 1.01 1.44 -2.93
C ASP A 42 0.91 2.59 -1.90
N THR A 43 0.52 2.27 -0.68
CA THR A 43 0.51 3.21 0.45
C THR A 43 1.91 3.71 0.82
N GLU A 44 2.96 2.91 0.66
CA GLU A 44 4.34 3.38 0.90
C GLU A 44 4.84 4.25 -0.27
N LEU A 45 4.43 3.97 -1.50
CA LEU A 45 4.78 4.79 -2.66
C LEU A 45 4.18 6.19 -2.61
N THR A 46 3.00 6.33 -2.00
CA THR A 46 2.27 7.60 -1.89
C THR A 46 2.63 8.41 -0.64
N ARG A 47 3.47 7.86 0.26
CA ARG A 47 3.96 8.60 1.44
C ARG A 47 4.95 9.68 1.04
N SER A 48 4.72 10.91 1.53
CA SER A 48 5.60 12.07 1.29
C SER A 48 7.05 11.80 1.69
N THR A 49 7.29 11.17 2.85
CA THR A 49 8.65 10.85 3.33
C THR A 49 9.41 9.90 2.41
N ALA A 50 8.70 8.97 1.76
CA ALA A 50 9.30 8.05 0.79
C ALA A 50 9.66 8.79 -0.51
N ALA A 51 8.84 9.78 -0.90
CA ALA A 51 9.15 10.68 -2.02
C ALA A 51 10.38 11.55 -1.74
N ASP A 52 10.56 12.05 -0.52
CA ASP A 52 11.70 12.88 -0.14
C ASP A 52 13.03 12.09 -0.08
N THR A 53 12.98 10.83 0.36
CA THR A 53 14.18 9.99 0.54
C THR A 53 14.49 9.11 -0.66
N GLY A 54 13.52 8.90 -1.56
CA GLY A 54 13.61 7.96 -2.68
C GLY A 54 13.80 6.51 -2.22
N ARG A 55 13.30 6.16 -1.03
CA ARG A 55 13.42 4.82 -0.44
C ARG A 55 12.06 4.31 -0.01
N TYR A 56 11.79 3.05 -0.31
CA TYR A 56 10.47 2.45 -0.07
C TYR A 56 10.57 1.17 0.74
N GLN A 57 9.67 0.99 1.70
CA GLN A 57 9.62 -0.25 2.47
C GLN A 57 8.82 -1.30 1.70
N ALA A 58 9.45 -2.44 1.40
CA ALA A 58 8.78 -3.58 0.79
C ALA A 58 8.07 -4.45 1.84
N ILE A 59 7.12 -5.28 1.38
CA ILE A 59 6.39 -6.23 2.26
C ILE A 59 7.29 -7.30 2.88
N CYS A 60 8.48 -7.53 2.32
CA CYS A 60 9.51 -8.40 2.90
C CYS A 60 10.31 -7.72 4.02
N GLY A 61 10.08 -6.43 4.29
CA GLY A 61 10.82 -5.62 5.26
C GLY A 61 12.07 -4.95 4.68
N HIS A 62 12.42 -5.20 3.42
CA HIS A 62 13.58 -4.58 2.78
C HIS A 62 13.31 -3.11 2.41
N VAL A 63 14.30 -2.24 2.65
CA VAL A 63 14.24 -0.83 2.21
C VAL A 63 14.81 -0.75 0.80
N VAL A 64 13.90 -0.64 -0.17
CA VAL A 64 14.18 -0.61 -1.59
C VAL A 64 14.72 0.76 -1.99
N SER A 65 15.92 0.78 -2.57
CA SER A 65 16.41 1.92 -3.35
C SER A 65 16.11 1.66 -4.82
N PRO A 66 15.14 2.37 -5.44
CA PRO A 66 14.68 2.07 -6.79
C PRO A 66 15.83 2.18 -7.79
N ALA A 67 15.92 1.18 -8.66
CA ALA A 67 16.77 1.22 -9.83
C ALA A 67 16.20 2.19 -10.89
N SER A 68 17.03 2.53 -11.87
CA SER A 68 16.59 3.33 -13.01
C SER A 68 15.48 2.62 -13.79
N LEU A 69 14.45 3.35 -14.25
CA LEU A 69 13.37 2.77 -15.04
C LEU A 69 13.81 2.25 -16.42
N VAL A 70 15.01 2.61 -16.87
CA VAL A 70 15.62 2.06 -18.11
C VAL A 70 16.49 0.84 -17.83
N ALA A 71 16.75 0.50 -16.56
CA ALA A 71 17.41 -0.74 -16.20
C ALA A 71 16.41 -1.90 -16.36
N PRO A 72 16.88 -3.11 -16.71
CA PRO A 72 16.02 -4.28 -16.74
C PRO A 72 15.49 -4.60 -15.34
N ASP A 73 14.29 -5.18 -15.28
CA ASP A 73 13.71 -5.63 -14.01
C ASP A 73 14.55 -6.73 -13.37
N GLY A 74 14.74 -6.62 -12.05
CA GLY A 74 15.41 -7.62 -11.24
C GLY A 74 14.58 -8.89 -11.05
N LYS A 75 15.22 -9.97 -10.65
CA LYS A 75 14.51 -11.22 -10.29
C LYS A 75 13.59 -10.97 -9.09
N PRO A 76 12.37 -11.52 -9.05
CA PRO A 76 11.48 -11.31 -7.92
C PRO A 76 12.10 -11.86 -6.63
N CYS A 77 11.99 -11.11 -5.55
CA CYS A 77 12.48 -11.53 -4.25
C CYS A 77 11.62 -12.68 -3.72
N ASP A 78 12.25 -13.81 -3.37
CA ASP A 78 11.56 -15.01 -2.89
C ASP A 78 10.64 -14.71 -1.70
N ALA A 79 11.09 -13.91 -0.74
CA ALA A 79 10.29 -13.50 0.41
C ALA A 79 9.03 -12.72 -0.02
N CYS A 80 9.15 -11.81 -1.00
CA CYS A 80 8.00 -11.08 -1.54
C CYS A 80 7.00 -12.02 -2.22
N THR A 81 7.49 -13.03 -2.96
CA THR A 81 6.60 -14.00 -3.64
C THR A 81 5.79 -14.84 -2.65
N VAL A 82 6.39 -15.28 -1.54
CA VAL A 82 5.72 -16.06 -0.50
C VAL A 82 4.62 -15.24 0.18
N VAL A 83 4.92 -13.99 0.54
CA VAL A 83 3.97 -13.09 1.21
C VAL A 83 2.81 -12.71 0.27
N ALA A 84 3.11 -12.36 -0.98
CA ALA A 84 2.10 -12.02 -1.99
C ALA A 84 1.20 -13.22 -2.34
N GLY A 85 1.77 -14.43 -2.47
CA GLY A 85 1.02 -15.66 -2.70
C GLY A 85 0.04 -15.97 -1.56
N SER A 86 0.46 -15.74 -0.32
CA SER A 86 -0.38 -15.92 0.87
C SER A 86 -1.57 -14.95 0.89
N ALA A 87 -1.37 -13.69 0.48
CA ALA A 87 -2.44 -12.71 0.36
C ALA A 87 -3.44 -13.08 -0.76
N ARG A 88 -2.95 -13.56 -1.91
CA ARG A 88 -3.80 -13.99 -3.04
C ARG A 88 -4.63 -15.24 -2.74
N GLY A 89 -4.10 -16.16 -1.92
CA GLY A 89 -4.84 -17.34 -1.47
C GLY A 89 -6.06 -17.00 -0.60
N ARG A 90 -5.92 -16.01 0.29
CA ARG A 90 -7.02 -15.55 1.17
C ARG A 90 -8.16 -14.90 0.38
N THR A 91 -7.85 -14.07 -0.60
CA THR A 91 -8.89 -13.39 -1.42
C THR A 91 -9.68 -14.37 -2.28
N ARG A 92 -9.03 -15.41 -2.83
CA ARG A 92 -9.72 -16.46 -3.60
C ARG A 92 -10.71 -17.27 -2.77
N ARG A 93 -10.37 -17.61 -1.52
CA ARG A 93 -11.29 -18.34 -0.62
C ARG A 93 -12.56 -17.55 -0.34
N ARG A 94 -12.43 -16.25 -0.05
CA ARG A 94 -13.58 -15.37 0.22
C ARG A 94 -14.56 -15.30 -0.95
N ARG A 95 -14.06 -15.19 -2.18
CA ARG A 95 -14.91 -15.17 -3.39
C ARG A 95 -15.71 -16.46 -3.63
N ARG A 96 -15.30 -17.59 -3.03
CA ARG A 96 -16.00 -18.87 -3.16
C ARG A 96 -17.04 -19.10 -2.07
N SER A 97 -17.00 -18.30 -1.01
CA SER A 97 -17.92 -18.37 0.13
C SER A 97 -19.02 -17.32 0.08
N ALA A 98 -19.12 -16.58 -1.03
CA ALA A 98 -20.12 -15.54 -1.29
C ALA A 98 -21.01 -15.94 -2.47
#